data_AF-A0A538IAS8-F1
#
_entry.id   AF-A0A538IAS8-F1
#
_cell.length_a   1.000
_cell.length_b   1.000
_cell.length_c   1.000
_cell.angle_alpha   90.00
_cell.angle_beta   90.00
_cell.angle_gamma   90.00
#
_symmetry.space_group_name_H-M   'P 1'
#
loop_
_entity.id
_entity.type
_entity.pdbx_description
1 polymer ?
#
loop_
_entity_poly.entity_id
_entity_poly.type
_entity_poly.pdbx_seq_one_letter_code
_entity_poly.pdbx_strand_id
1 'polypeptide(L)'
;MNLLMQVIRGGRVEGHGNLVTEHARIVEAFAYADLAAARQAITEHIETGRRIALEAIERAGRVLQRPLRPYAHVVPEWIAEIVVDEPLARLLIREQLASLAVRSLRRLAAGCDNTVWLADDRWAFRFPRREIAVPLVESELAVLPYVESILPLAVPAPLDRLVAG
;
A
#
# COMPACT_ATOMS: atom_id res chain seq x y z
N MET A 1 -6.20 1.53 -6.16
CA MET A 1 -5.53 2.80 -5.86
C MET A 1 -6.59 3.66 -5.21
N ASN A 2 -6.41 3.91 -3.91
CA ASN A 2 -7.37 4.62 -3.08
C ASN A 2 -7.80 5.92 -3.77
N LEU A 3 -9.09 6.24 -3.70
CA LEU A 3 -9.69 7.47 -4.22
C LEU A 3 -8.86 8.72 -3.84
N LEU A 4 -8.24 8.73 -2.66
CA LEU A 4 -7.32 9.78 -2.21
C LEU A 4 -6.07 9.95 -3.12
N MET A 5 -5.47 8.85 -3.58
CA MET A 5 -4.30 8.86 -4.48
C MET A 5 -4.68 9.23 -5.92
N GLN A 6 -5.87 8.84 -6.40
CA GLN A 6 -6.38 9.29 -7.71
C GLN A 6 -6.59 10.80 -7.76
N VAL A 7 -7.10 11.34 -6.66
CA VAL A 7 -7.37 12.77 -6.52
C VAL A 7 -6.07 13.59 -6.50
N ILE A 8 -4.99 13.07 -5.90
CA ILE A 8 -3.67 13.73 -5.89
C ILE A 8 -3.01 13.72 -7.28
N ARG A 9 -3.09 12.62 -8.04
CA ARG A 9 -2.47 12.54 -9.39
C ARG A 9 -3.25 13.26 -10.49
N GLY A 10 -4.57 13.45 -10.32
CA GLY A 10 -5.46 13.91 -11.39
C GLY A 10 -5.45 15.41 -11.70
N GLY A 11 -4.85 16.26 -10.85
CA GLY A 11 -4.65 17.69 -11.11
C GLY A 11 -5.93 18.52 -11.39
N ARG A 12 -7.11 17.95 -11.20
CA ARG A 12 -8.41 18.60 -11.48
C ARG A 12 -9.38 18.31 -10.36
N VAL A 13 -9.23 19.02 -9.25
CA VAL A 13 -10.33 19.15 -8.30
C VAL A 13 -10.21 20.50 -7.60
N GLU A 14 -11.10 21.42 -7.97
CA GLU A 14 -11.33 22.66 -7.24
C GLU A 14 -11.64 22.31 -5.77
N GLY A 15 -10.83 22.81 -4.83
CA GLY A 15 -11.01 22.62 -3.37
C GLY A 15 -9.81 22.10 -2.55
N HIS A 16 -8.65 21.85 -3.17
CA HIS A 16 -7.53 21.08 -2.57
C HIS A 16 -6.62 21.80 -1.57
N GLY A 17 -6.81 23.10 -1.33
CA GLY A 17 -5.93 23.87 -0.42
C GLY A 17 -5.85 23.27 0.98
N ASN A 18 -6.92 22.62 1.46
CA ASN A 18 -6.94 22.05 2.81
C ASN A 18 -6.21 20.71 2.92
N LEU A 19 -6.40 19.77 1.99
CA LEU A 19 -5.82 18.42 2.10
C LEU A 19 -4.29 18.41 2.00
N VAL A 20 -3.72 19.23 1.10
CA VAL A 20 -2.26 19.33 0.95
C VAL A 20 -1.63 19.98 2.19
N THR A 21 -2.28 21.02 2.72
CA THR A 21 -1.83 21.71 3.95
C THR A 21 -2.00 20.82 5.19
N GLU A 22 -3.08 20.04 5.28
CA GLU A 22 -3.28 19.03 6.31
C GLU A 22 -2.21 17.92 6.24
N HIS A 23 -1.88 17.45 5.04
CA HIS A 23 -0.84 16.44 4.86
C HIS A 23 0.55 16.97 5.27
N ALA A 24 0.85 18.23 4.97
CA ALA A 24 2.10 18.86 5.39
C ALA A 24 2.25 18.87 6.93
N ARG A 25 1.16 19.06 7.69
CA ARG A 25 1.17 19.01 9.16
C ARG A 25 1.49 17.61 9.70
N ILE A 26 1.08 16.55 8.99
CA ILE A 26 1.48 15.17 9.34
C ILE A 26 3.00 15.02 9.17
N VAL A 27 3.53 15.45 8.02
CA VAL A 27 4.97 15.37 7.71
C VAL A 27 5.79 16.17 8.71
N GLU A 28 5.36 17.39 9.04
CA GLU A 28 6.02 18.26 10.00
C GLU A 28 6.05 17.64 11.40
N ALA A 29 4.92 17.11 11.89
CA ALA A 29 4.87 16.45 13.19
C ALA A 29 5.80 15.22 13.25
N PHE A 30 5.91 14.45 12.16
CA PHE A 30 6.90 13.36 12.07
C PHE A 30 8.34 13.88 12.09
N ALA A 31 8.63 14.96 11.37
CA ALA A 31 9.97 15.56 11.34
C ALA A 31 10.42 16.03 12.73
N TYR A 32 9.49 16.49 13.57
CA TYR A 32 9.75 16.88 14.96
C TYR A 32 9.55 15.75 15.99
N ALA A 33 9.26 14.53 15.54
CA ALA A 33 8.96 13.38 16.41
C ALA A 33 7.85 13.63 17.45
N ASP A 34 6.89 14.52 17.13
CA ASP A 34 5.74 14.81 17.97
C ASP A 34 4.58 13.86 17.66
N LEU A 35 4.49 12.79 18.46
CA LEU A 35 3.47 11.75 18.31
C LEU A 35 2.05 12.28 18.50
N ALA A 36 1.84 13.24 19.40
CA ALA A 36 0.52 13.77 19.69
C ALA A 36 0.02 14.65 18.53
N ALA A 37 0.88 15.54 18.04
CA ALA A 37 0.60 16.36 16.86
C ALA A 37 0.39 15.50 15.62
N ALA A 38 1.21 14.46 15.41
CA ALA A 38 1.06 13.55 14.27
C ALA A 38 -0.28 12.83 14.31
N ARG A 39 -0.69 12.31 15.48
CA ARG A 39 -1.98 11.62 15.66
C ARG A 39 -3.17 12.55 15.38
N GLN A 40 -3.09 13.79 15.86
CA GLN A 40 -4.12 14.78 15.62
C GLN A 40 -4.22 15.13 14.14
N ALA A 41 -3.09 15.44 13.49
CA ALA A 41 -3.04 15.79 12.07
C ALA A 41 -3.57 14.67 11.16
N ILE A 42 -3.25 13.41 11.49
CA ILE A 42 -3.78 12.23 10.76
C ILE A 42 -5.31 12.15 10.90
N THR A 43 -5.83 12.36 12.11
CA THR A 43 -7.28 12.28 12.38
C THR A 43 -8.03 13.36 11.61
N GLU A 44 -7.55 14.60 11.66
CA GLU A 44 -8.13 15.72 10.91
C GLU A 44 -8.11 15.48 9.40
N HIS A 45 -6.99 14.98 8.87
CA HIS A 45 -6.84 14.68 7.45
C HIS A 45 -7.82 13.59 6.98
N ILE A 46 -8.01 12.53 7.78
CA ILE A 46 -8.98 11.46 7.50
C ILE A 46 -10.41 12.02 7.48
N GLU A 47 -10.79 12.83 8.46
CA GLU A 47 -12.14 13.41 8.54
C GLU A 47 -12.42 14.37 7.38
N THR A 48 -11.44 15.18 6.96
CA THR A 48 -11.58 16.04 5.78
C THR A 48 -11.71 15.23 4.49
N GLY A 49 -10.88 14.21 4.30
CA GLY A 49 -10.99 13.30 3.15
C GLY A 49 -12.35 12.60 3.08
N ARG A 50 -12.85 12.13 4.24
CA ARG A 50 -14.17 11.50 4.36
C ARG A 50 -15.30 12.44 3.94
N ARG A 51 -15.28 13.69 4.41
CA ARG A 51 -16.31 14.70 4.10
C ARG A 51 -16.37 15.01 2.60
N ILE A 52 -15.22 15.25 1.98
CA ILE A 52 -15.12 15.54 0.54
C ILE A 52 -15.66 14.38 -0.29
N ALA A 53 -15.35 13.13 0.11
CA ALA A 53 -15.86 11.95 -0.57
C ALA A 53 -17.39 11.86 -0.50
N LEU A 54 -17.99 12.14 0.67
CA LEU A 54 -19.45 12.15 0.84
C LEU A 54 -20.12 13.25 0.01
N GLU A 55 -19.58 14.47 0.03
CA GLU A 55 -20.08 15.59 -0.78
C GLU A 55 -19.98 15.33 -2.29
N ALA A 56 -18.93 14.63 -2.75
CA ALA A 56 -18.80 14.21 -4.14
C ALA A 56 -19.87 13.19 -4.54
N ILE A 57 -20.20 12.25 -3.64
CA ILE A 57 -21.27 11.26 -3.83
C ILE A 57 -22.63 11.97 -3.91
N GLU A 58 -22.91 12.92 -3.01
CA GLU A 58 -24.16 13.71 -3.02
C GLU A 58 -24.30 14.54 -4.30
N ARG A 59 -23.23 15.18 -4.77
CA ARG A 59 -23.21 15.91 -6.05
C ARG A 59 -23.47 15.00 -7.25
N ALA A 60 -22.88 13.80 -7.26
CA ALA A 60 -23.13 12.79 -8.29
C ALA A 60 -24.58 12.24 -8.26
N GLY A 61 -25.28 12.40 -7.13
CA GLY A 61 -26.67 12.02 -6.91
C GLY A 61 -27.72 12.72 -7.80
N ARG A 62 -27.35 13.72 -8.62
CA ARG A 62 -28.24 14.29 -9.66
C ARG A 62 -28.07 13.67 -11.07
N VAL A 63 -27.10 12.77 -11.27
CA VAL A 63 -26.81 12.14 -12.57
C VAL A 63 -27.15 10.63 -12.59
N LEU A 64 -27.42 10.02 -11.43
CA LEU A 64 -27.75 8.60 -11.35
C LEU A 64 -29.26 8.35 -11.52
N GLN A 65 -29.78 8.45 -12.75
CA GLN A 65 -31.13 7.97 -13.12
C GLN A 65 -31.28 6.44 -13.10
N ARG A 66 -30.35 5.73 -12.46
CA ARG A 66 -30.39 4.28 -12.30
C ARG A 66 -30.41 4.00 -10.79
N PRO A 67 -31.42 3.30 -10.27
CA PRO A 67 -31.56 3.11 -8.83
C PRO A 67 -30.28 2.49 -8.28
N LEU A 68 -29.73 3.10 -7.24
CA LEU A 68 -28.68 2.50 -6.43
C LEU A 68 -29.22 1.15 -5.95
N ARG A 69 -28.69 0.06 -6.48
CA ARG A 69 -29.00 -1.27 -5.93
C ARG A 69 -28.62 -1.24 -4.45
N PRO A 70 -29.48 -1.71 -3.53
CA PRO A 70 -29.11 -1.82 -2.12
C PRO A 70 -27.84 -2.67 -2.07
N TYR A 71 -26.79 -2.12 -1.46
CA TYR A 71 -25.41 -2.59 -1.36
C TYR A 71 -25.22 -4.09 -1.67
N ALA A 72 -25.31 -4.45 -2.95
CA ALA A 72 -25.13 -5.82 -3.39
C ALA A 72 -23.65 -5.95 -3.71
N HIS A 73 -22.88 -6.29 -2.68
CA HIS A 73 -21.46 -6.65 -2.74
C HIS A 73 -20.60 -5.73 -3.64
N VAL A 74 -20.37 -4.48 -3.22
CA VAL A 74 -19.11 -3.83 -3.58
C VAL A 74 -18.03 -4.61 -2.84
N VAL A 75 -17.29 -5.45 -3.55
CA VAL A 75 -16.07 -6.10 -3.05
C VAL A 75 -15.17 -4.96 -2.53
N PRO A 76 -14.90 -4.79 -1.22
CA PRO A 76 -14.07 -3.69 -0.76
C PRO A 76 -12.78 -3.61 -1.58
N GLU A 77 -12.34 -2.40 -1.91
CA GLU A 77 -11.11 -2.11 -2.70
C GLU A 77 -9.82 -2.73 -2.12
N TRP A 78 -9.95 -3.37 -0.97
CA TRP A 78 -8.94 -3.96 -0.10
C TRP A 78 -8.98 -5.50 -0.09
N ILE A 79 -9.88 -6.11 -0.86
CA ILE A 79 -9.96 -7.56 -1.02
C ILE A 79 -8.82 -8.05 -1.92
N ALA A 80 -8.24 -9.20 -1.55
CA ALA A 80 -7.31 -9.91 -2.42
C ALA A 80 -7.98 -10.21 -3.76
N GLU A 81 -7.34 -9.81 -4.86
CA GLU A 81 -7.62 -10.42 -6.16
C GLU A 81 -7.06 -11.85 -6.16
N ILE A 82 -5.90 -12.05 -5.52
CA ILE A 82 -5.28 -13.37 -5.36
C ILE A 82 -4.98 -13.62 -3.88
N VAL A 83 -5.46 -14.74 -3.35
CA VAL A 83 -5.08 -15.21 -2.02
C VAL A 83 -3.83 -16.08 -2.18
N VAL A 84 -2.71 -15.62 -1.64
CA VAL A 84 -1.45 -16.38 -1.62
C VAL A 84 -1.33 -17.09 -0.28
N ASP A 85 -1.90 -18.29 -0.23
CA ASP A 85 -1.80 -19.20 0.91
C ASP A 85 -0.43 -19.90 0.99
N GLU A 86 -0.21 -20.73 2.02
CA GLU A 86 1.10 -21.36 2.24
C GLU A 86 1.51 -22.29 1.08
N PRO A 87 0.62 -23.18 0.57
CA PRO A 87 0.97 -24.04 -0.55
C PRO A 87 1.36 -23.24 -1.81
N LEU A 88 0.60 -22.19 -2.16
CA LEU A 88 0.91 -21.35 -3.31
C LEU A 88 2.21 -20.57 -3.10
N ALA A 89 2.44 -20.01 -1.92
CA ALA A 89 3.70 -19.32 -1.59
C ALA A 89 4.91 -20.26 -1.75
N ARG A 90 4.83 -21.50 -1.22
CA ARG A 90 5.90 -22.49 -1.37
C ARG A 90 6.15 -22.86 -2.82
N LEU A 91 5.09 -23.02 -3.62
CA LEU A 91 5.21 -23.31 -5.04
C LEU A 91 5.95 -22.18 -5.77
N LEU A 92 5.48 -20.94 -5.62
CA LEU A 92 6.07 -19.77 -6.27
C LEU A 92 7.54 -19.56 -5.89
N ILE A 93 7.88 -19.74 -4.61
CA ILE A 93 9.28 -19.65 -4.15
C ILE A 93 10.15 -20.71 -4.83
N ARG A 94 9.69 -21.97 -4.88
CA ARG A 94 10.46 -23.05 -5.54
C ARG A 94 10.67 -22.80 -7.03
N GLU A 95 9.64 -22.34 -7.73
CA GLU A 95 9.70 -22.08 -9.18
C GLU A 95 10.66 -20.92 -9.51
N GLN A 96 10.65 -19.85 -8.71
CA GLN A 96 11.46 -18.67 -8.99
C GLN A 96 12.87 -18.74 -8.38
N LEU A 97 13.04 -19.48 -7.29
CA LEU A 97 14.28 -19.55 -6.50
C LEU A 97 14.61 -21.01 -6.16
N ALA A 98 14.76 -21.85 -7.19
CA ALA A 98 14.98 -23.29 -7.03
C ALA A 98 16.20 -23.65 -6.16
N SER A 99 17.21 -22.79 -6.08
CA SER A 99 18.39 -22.97 -5.23
C SER A 99 18.14 -22.68 -3.75
N LEU A 100 17.05 -22.01 -3.40
CA LEU A 100 16.71 -21.64 -2.03
C LEU A 100 15.91 -22.75 -1.35
N ALA A 101 16.59 -23.55 -0.52
CA ALA A 101 15.97 -24.60 0.28
C ALA A 101 15.23 -24.02 1.51
N VAL A 102 13.99 -23.57 1.32
CA VAL A 102 13.11 -23.08 2.40
C VAL A 102 12.57 -24.23 3.25
N ARG A 103 12.95 -24.28 4.55
CA ARG A 103 12.53 -25.35 5.48
C ARG A 103 11.25 -25.01 6.23
N SER A 104 11.11 -23.76 6.65
CA SER A 104 9.96 -23.23 7.39
C SER A 104 9.36 -22.06 6.64
N LEU A 105 8.04 -21.94 6.71
CA LEU A 105 7.31 -20.82 6.11
C LEU A 105 6.16 -20.47 7.03
N ARG A 106 6.04 -19.21 7.43
CA ARG A 106 4.92 -18.72 8.25
C ARG A 106 4.42 -17.40 7.71
N ARG A 107 3.10 -17.19 7.79
CA ARG A 107 2.51 -15.92 7.38
C ARG A 107 2.97 -14.83 8.34
N LEU A 108 3.58 -13.78 7.81
CA LEU A 108 4.08 -12.65 8.59
C LEU A 108 3.04 -11.52 8.65
N ALA A 109 2.50 -11.14 7.50
CA ALA A 109 1.54 -10.04 7.40
C ALA A 109 0.69 -10.14 6.13
N ALA A 110 -0.42 -9.42 6.09
CA ALA A 110 -1.20 -9.19 4.88
C ALA A 110 -1.66 -7.73 4.86
N GLY A 111 -1.23 -7.00 3.83
CA GLY A 111 -1.64 -5.62 3.57
C GLY A 111 -2.68 -5.53 2.46
N CYS A 112 -2.96 -4.31 2.02
CA CYS A 112 -3.85 -4.03 0.90
C CYS A 112 -3.33 -4.58 -0.44
N ASP A 113 -2.02 -4.54 -0.62
CA ASP A 113 -1.38 -4.79 -1.91
C ASP A 113 -0.51 -6.05 -1.92
N ASN A 114 -0.10 -6.54 -0.76
CA ASN A 114 0.81 -7.69 -0.65
C ASN A 114 0.41 -8.65 0.48
N THR A 115 0.65 -9.94 0.27
CA THR A 115 0.76 -10.95 1.33
C THR A 115 2.24 -11.21 1.61
N VAL A 116 2.63 -11.26 2.88
CA VAL A 116 4.03 -11.44 3.29
C VAL A 116 4.21 -12.75 4.04
N TRP A 117 5.12 -13.59 3.54
CA TRP A 117 5.52 -14.84 4.17
C TRP A 117 6.97 -14.75 4.64
N LEU A 118 7.24 -15.18 5.87
CA LEU A 118 8.59 -15.28 6.41
C LEU A 118 9.08 -16.73 6.28
N ALA A 119 10.20 -16.89 5.59
CA ALA A 119 10.88 -18.16 5.40
C ALA A 119 12.14 -18.23 6.25
N ASP A 120 12.29 -19.33 7.00
CA ASP A 120 13.48 -19.63 7.82
C ASP A 120 13.91 -18.49 8.77
N ASP A 121 12.93 -17.72 9.23
CA ASP A 121 13.08 -16.48 10.02
C ASP A 121 14.16 -15.52 9.46
N ARG A 122 14.43 -15.60 8.15
CA ARG A 122 15.51 -14.89 7.48
C ARG A 122 15.05 -14.12 6.24
N TRP A 123 14.09 -14.68 5.49
CA TRP A 123 13.67 -14.12 4.21
C TRP A 123 12.20 -13.73 4.24
N ALA A 124 11.89 -12.47 3.95
CA ALA A 124 10.52 -12.00 3.78
C ALA A 124 10.14 -12.00 2.30
N PHE A 125 9.25 -12.89 1.91
CA PHE A 125 8.67 -12.94 0.57
C PHE A 125 7.39 -12.11 0.52
N ARG A 126 7.38 -11.09 -0.35
CA ARG A 126 6.21 -10.26 -0.62
C ARG A 126 5.56 -10.70 -1.93
N PHE A 127 4.31 -11.10 -1.85
CA PHE A 127 3.52 -11.50 -3.02
C PHE A 127 2.47 -10.43 -3.30
N PRO A 128 2.55 -9.73 -4.44
CA PRO A 128 1.46 -8.89 -4.93
C PRO A 128 0.16 -9.69 -4.96
N ARG A 129 -0.86 -9.20 -4.24
CA ARG A 129 -2.19 -9.83 -4.18
C ARG A 129 -3.22 -9.10 -5.04
N ARG A 130 -2.73 -8.12 -5.80
CA ARG A 130 -3.48 -7.24 -6.72
C ARG A 130 -2.58 -6.85 -7.88
N GLU A 131 -3.15 -6.71 -9.07
CA GLU A 131 -2.41 -6.31 -10.27
C GLU A 131 -1.72 -4.94 -10.08
N ILE A 132 -2.40 -3.99 -9.44
CA ILE A 132 -1.87 -2.64 -9.20
C ILE A 132 -0.62 -2.63 -8.31
N ALA A 133 -0.40 -3.67 -7.52
CA ALA A 133 0.76 -3.76 -6.63
C ALA A 133 2.05 -4.11 -7.39
N VAL A 134 1.94 -4.72 -8.58
CA VAL A 134 3.09 -5.14 -9.38
C VAL A 134 3.98 -3.94 -9.77
N PRO A 135 3.48 -2.89 -10.45
CA PRO A 135 4.33 -1.73 -10.81
C PRO A 135 4.82 -0.94 -9.60
N LEU A 136 4.16 -1.06 -8.43
CA LEU A 136 4.62 -0.44 -7.19
C LEU A 136 5.85 -1.17 -6.63
N VAL A 137 5.86 -2.50 -6.67
CA VAL A 137 7.03 -3.30 -6.27
C VAL A 137 8.20 -3.05 -7.21
N GLU A 138 7.98 -2.94 -8.52
CA GLU A 138 9.03 -2.57 -9.48
C GLU A 138 9.64 -1.20 -9.17
N SER A 139 8.80 -0.21 -8.88
CA SER A 139 9.24 1.14 -8.51
C SER A 139 10.04 1.13 -7.20
N GLU A 140 9.60 0.34 -6.22
CA GLU A 140 10.30 0.15 -4.95
C GLU A 140 11.69 -0.45 -5.17
N LEU A 141 11.81 -1.52 -5.95
CA LEU A 141 13.10 -2.17 -6.27
C LEU A 141 14.06 -1.22 -6.98
N ALA A 142 13.55 -0.37 -7.88
CA ALA A 142 14.35 0.60 -8.63
C ALA A 142 14.94 1.70 -7.75
N VAL A 143 14.21 2.17 -6.72
CA VAL A 143 14.67 3.26 -5.84
C VAL A 143 15.50 2.76 -4.66
N LEU A 144 15.36 1.48 -4.29
CA LEU A 144 15.98 0.88 -3.11
C LEU A 144 17.52 1.06 -3.01
N PRO A 145 18.34 0.92 -4.08
CA PRO A 145 19.77 1.20 -3.99
C PRO A 145 20.09 2.63 -3.53
N TYR A 146 19.32 3.59 -4.01
CA TYR A 146 19.51 5.00 -3.64
C TYR A 146 19.16 5.20 -2.18
N VAL A 147 18.04 4.64 -1.73
CA VAL A 147 17.59 4.73 -0.33
C VAL A 147 18.61 4.06 0.61
N GLU A 148 19.13 2.89 0.24
CA GLU A 148 20.18 2.18 0.99
C GLU A 148 21.45 3.04 1.17
N SER A 149 21.82 3.83 0.15
CA SER A 149 23.03 4.66 0.19
C SER A 149 22.95 5.88 1.12
N ILE A 150 21.75 6.32 1.49
CA ILE A 150 21.54 7.56 2.26
C ILE A 150 20.95 7.34 3.65
N LEU A 151 20.40 6.16 3.94
CA LEU A 151 19.78 5.87 5.23
C LEU A 151 20.79 5.23 6.20
N PRO A 152 20.85 5.70 7.46
CA PRO A 152 21.67 5.07 8.49
C PRO A 152 21.05 3.78 9.06
N LEU A 153 19.84 3.42 8.61
CA LEU A 153 19.08 2.25 9.04
C LEU A 153 19.05 1.21 7.94
N ALA A 154 19.03 -0.06 8.34
CA ALA A 154 18.88 -1.17 7.42
C ALA A 154 17.56 -1.07 6.64
N VAL A 155 17.67 -1.23 5.32
CA VAL A 155 16.53 -1.30 4.40
C VAL A 155 16.41 -2.71 3.83
N PRO A 156 15.28 -3.07 3.19
CA PRO A 156 15.18 -4.36 2.50
C PRO A 156 16.33 -4.56 1.50
N ALA A 157 16.90 -5.77 1.47
CA ALA A 157 17.95 -6.18 0.53
C ALA A 157 17.42 -7.33 -0.35
N PRO A 158 17.04 -7.08 -1.62
CA PRO A 158 16.52 -8.09 -2.53
C PRO A 158 17.50 -9.24 -2.80
N LEU A 159 16.96 -10.46 -2.96
CA LEU A 159 17.73 -11.70 -3.08
C LEU A 159 18.55 -11.83 -4.38
N ASP A 160 18.14 -11.19 -5.46
CA ASP A 160 18.89 -11.15 -6.73
C ASP A 160 20.29 -10.52 -6.58
N ARG A 161 20.51 -9.69 -5.55
CA ARG A 161 21.85 -9.21 -5.16
C ARG A 161 22.65 -10.16 -4.27
N LEU A 162 22.02 -11.18 -3.69
CA LEU A 162 22.65 -12.11 -2.73
C LEU A 162 23.10 -13.43 -3.36
N VAL A 163 22.67 -13.73 -4.59
CA VAL A 163 23.06 -14.94 -5.35
C VAL A 163 24.17 -14.65 -6.38
N ALA A 164 24.53 -13.37 -6.58
CA ALA A 164 25.61 -12.92 -7.46
C ALA A 164 26.93 -12.64 -6.71
N GLY A 165 27.20 -13.38 -5.64
CA GLY A 165 28.43 -13.28 -4.82
C GLY A 165 29.14 -14.62 -4.68
#